data_AF-A0A2K3PMC3-F1
#
_entry.id   AF-A0A2K3PMC3-F1
#
_cell.length_a   1.000
_cell.length_b   1.000
_cell.length_c   1.000
_cell.angle_alpha   90.00
_cell.angle_beta   90.00
_cell.angle_gamma   90.00
#
_symmetry.space_group_name_H-M   'P 1'
#
loop_
_entity.id
_entity.type
_entity.pdbx_description
1 polymer ?
#
loop_
_entity_poly.entity_id
_entity_poly.type
_entity_poly.pdbx_seq_one_letter_code
_entity_poly.pdbx_strand_id
1 'polypeptide(L)' 'GPKSRSTHWKQTVLYLEDVLTICEGETIVGSMTVAPNKKNPRDVDIMLKYSLNGRRCNASRVQYYKMR' A
#
# COMPACT_ATOMS: atom_id res chain seq x y z
N GLY A 1 13.41 -9.54 2.75
CA GLY A 1 12.06 -9.11 3.18
C GLY A 1 11.95 -9.14 4.70
N PRO A 2 10.75 -8.99 5.31
CA PRO A 2 10.60 -9.01 6.77
C PRO A 2 11.06 -10.33 7.43
N LYS A 3 11.09 -11.44 6.68
CA LYS A 3 11.62 -12.74 7.13
C LYS A 3 13.15 -12.88 7.04
N SER A 4 13.85 -11.88 6.51
CA SER A 4 15.31 -11.89 6.34
C SER A 4 15.99 -11.09 7.46
N ARG A 5 17.30 -11.29 7.64
CA ARG A 5 18.08 -10.45 8.56
C ARG A 5 17.93 -8.96 8.20
N SER A 6 17.79 -8.12 9.22
CA SER A 6 17.61 -6.68 9.05
C SER A 6 18.79 -6.04 8.34
N THR A 7 18.50 -5.13 7.40
CA THR A 7 19.47 -4.24 6.76
C THR A 7 19.25 -2.80 7.23
N HIS A 8 20.17 -1.89 6.92
CA HIS A 8 20.01 -0.46 7.24
C HIS A 8 18.79 0.17 6.55
N TRP A 9 18.29 -0.44 5.46
CA TRP A 9 17.09 0.01 4.75
C TRP A 9 15.78 -0.35 5.46
N LYS A 10 15.77 -1.30 6.39
CA LYS A 10 14.54 -1.80 7.04
C LYS A 10 13.45 -2.16 6.00
N GLN A 11 12.23 -1.64 6.18
CA GLN A 11 11.08 -1.80 5.29
C GLN A 11 10.28 -0.50 5.25
N THR A 12 9.54 -0.29 4.17
CA THR A 12 8.58 0.81 4.03
C THR A 12 7.17 0.29 4.30
N VAL A 13 6.43 0.97 5.16
CA VAL A 13 5.04 0.63 5.50
C VAL A 13 4.12 1.73 4.98
N LEU A 14 3.08 1.34 4.23
CA LEU A 14 2.01 2.24 3.78
C LEU A 14 0.74 1.90 4.57
N TYR A 15 0.28 2.83 5.41
CA TYR A 15 -0.90 2.63 6.25
C TYR A 15 -2.17 2.91 5.46
N LEU A 16 -3.04 1.91 5.38
CA LEU A 16 -4.39 2.11 4.85
C LEU A 16 -5.22 2.99 5.80
N GLU A 17 -6.07 3.84 5.25
CA GLU A 17 -7.01 4.66 6.03
C GLU A 17 -8.03 3.82 6.79
N ASP A 18 -8.46 2.69 6.20
CA ASP A 18 -9.41 1.77 6.81
C ASP A 18 -8.72 0.48 7.27
N VAL A 19 -9.14 -0.05 8.42
CA VAL A 19 -8.77 -1.40 8.86
C VAL A 19 -9.63 -2.41 8.11
N LEU A 20 -9.00 -3.30 7.34
CA LEU A 20 -9.69 -4.34 6.57
C LEU A 20 -9.83 -5.62 7.40
N THR A 21 -11.08 -6.07 7.60
CA THR A 21 -11.34 -7.39 8.21
C THR A 21 -11.37 -8.45 7.10
N ILE A 22 -10.40 -9.36 7.11
CA ILE A 22 -10.23 -10.40 6.08
C ILE A 22 -10.31 -11.80 6.69
N CYS A 23 -10.94 -12.74 5.97
CA CYS A 23 -10.96 -14.16 6.31
C CYS A 23 -9.93 -14.96 5.49
N GLU A 24 -9.54 -16.13 5.97
CA GLU A 24 -8.70 -17.04 5.21
C GLU A 24 -9.34 -17.38 3.84
N GLY A 25 -8.51 -17.35 2.79
CA GLY A 25 -8.92 -17.58 1.40
C GLY A 25 -9.46 -16.35 0.67
N GLU A 26 -9.70 -15.21 1.35
CA GLU A 26 -10.08 -13.96 0.69
C GLU A 26 -8.86 -13.24 0.09
N THR A 27 -9.09 -12.46 -0.97
CA THR A 27 -8.02 -11.79 -1.71
C THR A 27 -8.27 -10.28 -1.78
N ILE A 28 -7.21 -9.51 -1.48
CA ILE A 28 -7.16 -8.08 -1.77
C ILE A 28 -6.57 -7.93 -3.18
N VAL A 29 -7.30 -7.28 -4.08
CA VAL A 29 -6.86 -7.00 -5.44
C VAL A 29 -6.70 -5.51 -5.66
N GLY A 30 -5.76 -5.12 -6.51
CA GLY A 30 -5.43 -3.72 -6.66
C GLY A 30 -4.26 -3.46 -7.60
N SER A 31 -3.85 -2.21 -7.66
CA SER A 31 -2.67 -1.78 -8.41
C SER A 31 -1.94 -0.68 -7.64
N MET A 32 -0.63 -0.58 -7.88
CA MET A 32 0.22 0.45 -7.30
C MET A 32 1.01 1.14 -8.41
N THR A 33 1.05 2.47 -8.37
CA THR A 33 1.87 3.29 -9.26
C THR A 33 2.88 4.05 -8.42
N VAL A 34 4.14 4.05 -8.85
CA VAL A 34 5.24 4.72 -8.17
C VAL A 34 5.94 5.60 -9.20
N ALA A 35 6.02 6.91 -8.96
CA ALA A 35 6.61 7.85 -9.89
C ALA A 35 7.39 8.95 -9.15
N PRO A 36 8.47 9.48 -9.75
CA PRO A 36 9.12 10.70 -9.25
C PRO A 36 8.13 11.87 -9.20
N ASN A 37 8.19 12.67 -8.13
CA ASN A 37 7.35 13.86 -8.04
C ASN A 37 7.75 14.91 -9.09
N LYS A 38 6.74 15.58 -9.67
CA LYS A 38 6.95 16.58 -10.73
C LYS A 38 7.77 17.81 -10.30
N LYS A 39 7.74 18.19 -9.02
CA LYS A 39 8.44 19.38 -8.50
C LYS A 39 9.84 19.05 -8.00
N ASN A 40 9.97 17.99 -7.20
CA ASN A 40 11.25 17.49 -6.73
C ASN A 40 11.42 16.03 -7.17
N PRO A 41 12.28 15.72 -8.15
CA PRO A 41 12.44 14.35 -8.65
C PRO A 41 13.04 13.38 -7.62
N ARG A 42 13.52 13.87 -6.47
CA ARG A 42 13.93 13.03 -5.34
C ARG A 42 12.78 12.57 -4.46
N ASP A 43 11.66 13.29 -4.45
CA ASP A 43 10.43 12.86 -3.78
C ASP A 43 9.75 11.78 -4.64
N VAL A 44 9.08 10.84 -4.00
CA VAL A 44 8.34 9.77 -4.68
C VAL A 44 6.84 9.90 -4.39
N ASP A 45 6.04 10.01 -5.44
CA ASP A 45 4.58 9.93 -5.36
C ASP A 45 4.15 8.48 -5.57
N ILE A 46 3.33 7.96 -4.66
CA ILE A 46 2.76 6.61 -4.74
C ILE A 46 1.24 6.71 -4.78
N MET A 47 0.62 6.04 -5.74
CA MET A 47 -0.82 5.81 -5.78
C MET A 47 -1.09 4.33 -5.54
N LEU A 48 -1.92 4.02 -4.55
CA LEU A 48 -2.36 2.67 -4.21
C LEU A 48 -3.86 2.55 -4.42
N LYS A 49 -4.27 1.72 -5.38
CA LYS A 49 -5.67 1.32 -5.55
C LYS A 49 -5.84 -0.09 -5.00
N TYR A 50 -6.81 -0.30 -4.14
CA TYR A 50 -7.11 -1.62 -3.60
C TYR A 50 -8.62 -1.82 -3.45
N SER A 51 -9.02 -3.08 -3.51
CA SER A 51 -10.37 -3.52 -3.25
C SER A 51 -10.37 -4.89 -2.59
N LEU A 52 -11.26 -5.08 -1.63
CA LEU A 52 -11.55 -6.33 -0.95
C LEU A 52 -13.05 -6.57 -1.04
N ASN A 53 -13.44 -7.73 -1.55
CA ASN A 53 -14.83 -8.19 -1.49
C ASN A 53 -14.88 -9.44 -0.60
N GLY A 54 -14.85 -9.21 0.71
CA GLY A 54 -14.84 -10.26 1.74
C GLY A 54 -16.22 -10.46 2.37
N ARG A 55 -16.36 -11.55 3.12
CA ARG A 55 -17.60 -11.93 3.81
C ARG A 55 -17.99 -10.94 4.91
N ARG A 56 -17.00 -10.31 5.55
CA ARG A 56 -17.18 -9.39 6.70
C ARG A 56 -16.82 -7.95 6.38
N CYS A 57 -16.19 -7.70 5.23
CA CYS A 57 -15.73 -6.37 4.84
C CYS A 57 -15.76 -6.27 3.32
N ASN A 58 -16.38 -5.21 2.81
CA ASN A 58 -16.26 -4.80 1.43
C ASN A 58 -15.64 -3.39 1.41
N ALA A 59 -14.52 -3.24 0.73
CA ALA A 59 -13.79 -1.99 0.65
C ALA A 59 -13.25 -1.79 -0.76
N SER A 60 -13.28 -0.55 -1.25
CA SER A 60 -12.63 -0.15 -2.50
C SER A 60 -12.17 1.29 -2.35
N ARG A 61 -10.86 1.52 -2.45
CA ARG A 61 -10.26 2.86 -2.29
C ARG A 61 -9.07 3.08 -3.20
N VAL A 62 -8.79 4.36 -3.42
CA VAL A 62 -7.54 4.87 -3.99
C VAL A 62 -6.92 5.80 -2.96
N GLN A 63 -5.67 5.54 -2.60
CA GLN A 63 -4.89 6.33 -1.65
C GLN A 63 -3.62 6.86 -2.30
N TYR A 64 -3.22 8.04 -1.86
CA TYR A 64 -2.03 8.73 -2.35
C TYR A 64 -1.05 8.94 -1.20
N TYR A 65 0.19 8.56 -1.42
CA TYR A 65 1.29 8.76 -0.48
C TYR A 65 2.39 9.58 -1.14
N LYS A 66 3.14 10.29 -0.30
CA LYS A 66 4.30 11.04 -0.75
C LYS A 66 5.48 10.76 0.17
N MET A 67 6.55 10.17 -0.37
CA MET A 67 7.82 10.07 0.32
C MET A 67 8.65 11.32 0.04
N ARG A 68 9.17 11.94 1.10
CA ARG A 68 9.97 13.17 1.07
C ARG A 68 11.25 12.95 1.87
#